data_AF-A0A2S2CWR5-F1
#
_entry.id   AF-A0A2S2CWR5-F1
#
_cell.length_a   1.000
_cell.length_b   1.000
_cell.length_c   1.000
_cell.angle_alpha   90.00
_cell.angle_beta   90.00
_cell.angle_gamma   90.00
#
_symmetry.space_group_name_H-M   'P 1'
#
loop_
_entity.id
_entity.type
_entity.pdbx_description
1 polymer ?
#
loop_
_entity_poly.entity_id
_entity_poly.type
_entity_poly.pdbx_seq_one_letter_code
_entity_poly.pdbx_strand_id
1 'polypeptide(L)'
;MPAPPLDDSTLDAIGVLIRAVEQARVPGVLEFRLLINALRRAAESRDERELQEAGRVFETIDPEFRARIAARATAEALAFVGRGGGRAEELQTVTVEAPKGGQRPGSSFLAAINGIRGAMADAVDSRETAKARLIAAVEQRRAAETTLIPGDPLPRSP
;
A
#
# COMPACT_ATOMS: atom_id res chain seq x y z
N MET A 1 -7.20 33.16 -4.14
CA MET A 1 -7.47 32.04 -3.21
C MET A 1 -6.20 31.21 -3.09
N PRO A 2 -5.66 30.96 -1.90
CA PRO A 2 -4.63 29.93 -1.72
C PRO A 2 -5.21 28.56 -2.11
N ALA A 3 -4.40 27.70 -2.73
CA ALA A 3 -4.80 26.33 -3.03
C ALA A 3 -5.05 25.56 -1.72
N PRO A 4 -5.98 24.61 -1.70
CA PRO A 4 -6.14 23.74 -0.54
C PRO A 4 -4.83 22.97 -0.27
N PRO A 5 -4.48 22.72 1.00
CA PRO A 5 -3.31 21.92 1.35
C PRO A 5 -3.49 20.48 0.88
N LEU A 6 -2.38 19.75 0.76
CA LEU A 6 -2.39 18.34 0.37
C LEU A 6 -3.18 17.48 1.36
N ASP A 7 -4.05 16.61 0.83
CA ASP A 7 -4.81 15.64 1.61
C ASP A 7 -3.92 14.56 2.24
N ASP A 8 -4.37 13.96 3.35
CA ASP A 8 -3.60 12.94 4.09
C ASP A 8 -3.27 11.70 3.24
N SER A 9 -4.17 11.30 2.33
CA SER A 9 -3.93 10.21 1.38
C SER A 9 -2.76 10.50 0.43
N THR A 10 -2.58 11.77 0.05
CA THR A 10 -1.46 12.21 -0.79
C THR A 10 -0.17 12.23 0.02
N LEU A 11 -0.23 12.66 1.29
CA LEU A 11 0.92 12.64 2.20
C LEU A 11 1.41 11.20 2.47
N ASP A 12 0.51 10.25 2.67
CA ASP A 12 0.85 8.82 2.81
C ASP A 12 1.54 8.28 1.54
N ALA A 13 0.99 8.61 0.37
CA ALA A 13 1.57 8.22 -0.91
C ALA A 13 2.98 8.83 -1.11
N ILE A 14 3.19 10.09 -0.73
CA ILE A 14 4.51 10.74 -0.73
C ILE A 14 5.47 9.99 0.20
N GLY A 15 5.03 9.61 1.40
CA GLY A 15 5.83 8.85 2.36
C GLY A 15 6.22 7.45 1.85
N VAL A 16 5.33 6.77 1.12
CA VAL A 16 5.66 5.51 0.43
C VAL A 16 6.66 5.76 -0.71
N LEU A 17 6.46 6.81 -1.50
CA LEU A 17 7.36 7.14 -2.60
C LEU A 17 8.77 7.47 -2.13
N ILE A 18 8.94 8.25 -1.05
CA ILE A 18 10.25 8.55 -0.46
C ILE A 18 10.99 7.25 -0.11
N ARG A 19 10.33 6.30 0.56
CA ARG A 19 10.92 5.01 0.92
C ARG A 19 11.33 4.21 -0.32
N ALA A 20 10.51 4.22 -1.36
CA ALA A 20 10.83 3.55 -2.63
C ALA A 20 12.06 4.16 -3.33
N VAL A 21 12.16 5.49 -3.34
CA VAL A 21 13.31 6.22 -3.92
C VAL A 21 14.58 5.96 -3.11
N GLU A 22 14.49 5.94 -1.78
CA GLU A 22 15.62 5.62 -0.89
C GLU A 22 16.19 4.22 -1.16
N GLN A 23 15.33 3.24 -1.41
CA GLN A 23 15.75 1.87 -1.74
C GLN A 23 16.24 1.70 -3.18
N ALA A 24 15.70 2.47 -4.13
CA ALA A 24 16.12 2.45 -5.53
C ALA A 24 17.37 3.31 -5.79
N ARG A 25 17.83 4.06 -4.79
CA ARG A 25 18.92 5.03 -4.91
C ARG A 25 20.22 4.37 -5.36
N VAL A 26 20.82 4.97 -6.38
CA VAL A 26 22.20 4.68 -6.78
C VAL A 26 23.14 5.66 -6.08
N PRO A 27 24.23 5.19 -5.43
CA PRO A 27 25.23 6.08 -4.85
C PRO A 27 25.85 6.97 -5.94
N GLY A 28 25.98 8.27 -5.66
CA GLY A 28 26.58 9.25 -6.57
C GLY A 28 25.60 10.06 -7.43
N VAL A 29 24.33 9.67 -7.52
CA VAL A 29 23.34 10.39 -8.34
C VAL A 29 22.61 11.45 -7.51
N LEU A 30 22.71 12.72 -7.93
CA LEU A 30 22.23 13.88 -7.18
C LEU A 30 20.70 14.00 -7.25
N GLU A 31 20.13 13.63 -8.39
CA GLU A 31 18.72 13.73 -8.75
C GLU A 31 17.84 12.96 -7.77
N PHE A 32 18.27 11.77 -7.33
CA PHE A 32 17.58 11.01 -6.28
C PHE A 32 17.58 11.75 -4.94
N ARG A 33 18.70 12.41 -4.58
CA ARG A 33 18.78 13.19 -3.33
C ARG A 33 17.90 14.43 -3.40
N LEU A 34 17.91 15.13 -4.54
CA LEU A 34 17.05 16.29 -4.79
C LEU A 34 15.58 15.91 -4.73
N LEU A 35 15.21 14.79 -5.37
CA LEU A 35 13.85 14.28 -5.34
C LEU A 35 13.40 13.96 -3.90
N ILE A 36 14.22 13.26 -3.12
CA ILE A 36 13.89 12.94 -1.72
C ILE A 36 13.70 14.22 -0.90
N ASN A 37 14.59 15.20 -1.05
CA ASN A 37 14.48 16.46 -0.31
C ASN A 37 13.23 17.26 -0.72
N ALA A 38 12.91 17.32 -2.02
CA ALA A 38 11.72 17.99 -2.52
C ALA A 38 10.43 17.30 -2.02
N LEU A 39 10.39 15.96 -2.04
CA LEU A 39 9.25 15.19 -1.51
C LEU A 39 9.06 15.40 -0.01
N ARG A 40 10.15 15.42 0.77
CA ARG A 40 10.08 15.69 2.22
C ARG A 40 9.58 17.10 2.50
N ARG A 41 10.09 18.10 1.77
CA ARG A 41 9.62 19.49 1.89
C ARG A 41 8.14 19.62 1.53
N ALA A 42 7.68 18.96 0.47
CA ALA A 42 6.27 18.93 0.09
C ALA A 42 5.39 18.28 1.17
N ALA A 43 5.87 17.22 1.83
CA ALA A 43 5.15 16.59 2.93
C ALA A 43 5.09 17.47 4.20
N GLU A 44 6.17 18.19 4.49
CA GLU A 44 6.26 19.10 5.64
C GLU A 44 5.41 20.36 5.46
N SER A 45 5.48 20.98 4.28
CA SER A 45 4.73 22.21 3.95
C SER A 45 3.26 21.93 3.62
N ARG A 46 2.94 20.70 3.18
CA ARG A 46 1.64 20.31 2.60
C ARG A 46 1.23 21.22 1.42
N ASP A 47 2.21 21.80 0.73
CA ASP A 47 2.00 22.72 -0.39
C ASP A 47 2.06 21.98 -1.74
N GLU A 48 1.05 22.19 -2.58
CA GLU A 48 0.98 21.60 -3.91
C GLU A 48 2.10 22.09 -4.85
N ARG A 49 2.62 23.31 -4.66
CA ARG A 49 3.72 23.86 -5.46
C ARG A 49 5.02 23.08 -5.23
N GLU A 50 5.30 22.75 -3.98
CA GLU A 50 6.45 21.93 -3.59
C GLU A 50 6.30 20.51 -4.17
N LEU A 51 5.07 19.98 -4.19
CA LEU A 51 4.78 18.70 -4.82
C LEU A 51 4.99 18.73 -6.36
N GLN A 52 4.59 19.82 -7.02
CA GLN A 52 4.85 20.01 -8.45
C GLN A 52 6.34 20.15 -8.75
N GLU A 53 7.12 20.80 -7.88
CA GLU A 53 8.57 20.88 -7.99
C GLU A 53 9.21 19.49 -7.87
N ALA A 54 8.79 18.69 -6.90
CA ALA A 54 9.21 17.29 -6.79
C ALA A 54 8.87 16.49 -8.07
N GLY A 55 7.71 16.73 -8.66
CA GLY A 55 7.32 16.15 -9.95
C GLY A 55 8.25 16.54 -11.09
N ARG A 56 8.67 17.81 -11.18
CA ARG A 56 9.65 18.24 -12.19
C ARG A 56 11.00 17.56 -12.00
N VAL A 57 11.48 17.44 -10.75
CA VAL A 57 12.72 16.71 -10.45
C VAL A 57 12.58 15.24 -10.84
N PHE A 58 11.44 14.61 -10.53
CA PHE A 58 11.18 13.22 -10.93
C PHE A 58 11.28 13.03 -12.44
N GLU A 59 10.71 13.93 -13.25
CA GLU A 59 10.78 13.85 -14.72
C GLU A 59 12.22 13.95 -15.27
N THR A 60 13.16 14.56 -14.54
CA THR A 60 14.58 14.61 -14.94
C THR A 60 15.29 13.27 -14.73
N ILE A 61 14.75 12.39 -13.90
CA ILE A 61 15.29 11.05 -13.68
C ILE A 61 15.07 10.21 -14.93
N ASP A 62 16.07 9.40 -15.25
CA ASP A 62 16.01 8.47 -16.35
C ASP A 62 14.74 7.58 -16.27
N PRO A 63 14.03 7.40 -17.40
CA PRO A 63 12.74 6.73 -17.43
C PRO A 63 12.77 5.29 -16.92
N GLU A 64 13.88 4.57 -17.06
CA GLU A 64 14.01 3.21 -16.52
C GLU A 64 14.01 3.23 -14.99
N PHE A 65 14.72 4.19 -14.40
CA PHE A 65 14.73 4.37 -12.95
C PHE A 65 13.38 4.85 -12.42
N ARG A 66 12.69 5.75 -13.13
CA ARG A 66 11.32 6.15 -12.76
C ARG A 66 10.35 4.98 -12.74
N ALA A 67 10.42 4.10 -13.75
CA ALA A 67 9.59 2.89 -13.80
C ALA A 67 9.90 1.94 -12.63
N ARG A 68 11.18 1.76 -12.28
CA ARG A 68 11.58 0.95 -11.11
C ARG A 68 11.11 1.55 -9.79
N ILE A 69 11.22 2.87 -9.62
CA ILE A 69 10.71 3.59 -8.44
C ILE A 69 9.20 3.37 -8.31
N ALA A 70 8.45 3.58 -9.41
CA ALA A 70 6.99 3.43 -9.39
C ALA A 70 6.56 2.00 -9.04
N ALA A 71 7.16 0.98 -9.66
CA ALA A 71 6.87 -0.42 -9.36
C ALA A 71 7.15 -0.75 -7.88
N ARG A 72 8.25 -0.24 -7.34
CA ARG A 72 8.63 -0.47 -5.94
C ARG A 72 7.73 0.28 -4.96
N ALA A 73 7.34 1.51 -5.29
CA ALA A 73 6.40 2.28 -4.49
C ALA A 73 5.04 1.57 -4.40
N THR A 74 4.53 1.01 -5.49
CA THR A 74 3.32 0.17 -5.47
C THR A 74 3.49 -1.05 -4.56
N ALA A 75 4.61 -1.76 -4.64
CA ALA A 75 4.88 -2.92 -3.78
C ALA A 75 4.95 -2.52 -2.29
N GLU A 76 5.63 -1.42 -1.97
CA GLU A 76 5.70 -0.88 -0.60
C GLU A 76 4.32 -0.40 -0.10
N ALA A 77 3.49 0.15 -0.97
CA ALA A 77 2.13 0.57 -0.63
C ALA A 77 1.26 -0.62 -0.18
N LEU A 78 1.33 -1.72 -0.95
CA LEU A 78 0.65 -2.97 -0.60
C LEU A 78 1.19 -3.55 0.71
N ALA A 79 2.51 -3.54 0.89
CA ALA A 79 3.14 -4.01 2.13
C ALA A 79 2.80 -3.14 3.34
N PHE A 80 2.65 -1.82 3.16
CA PHE A 80 2.28 -0.89 4.22
C PHE A 80 0.89 -1.20 4.78
N VAL A 81 -0.09 -1.46 3.91
CA VAL A 81 -1.44 -1.87 4.31
C VAL A 81 -1.43 -3.25 5.02
N GLY A 82 -0.60 -4.17 4.53
CA GLY A 82 -0.41 -5.49 5.15
C GLY A 82 0.17 -5.45 6.56
N ARG A 83 1.10 -4.52 6.84
CA ARG A 83 1.73 -4.39 8.18
C ARG A 83 0.82 -3.78 9.25
N GLY A 84 -0.25 -3.09 8.87
CA GLY A 84 -1.25 -2.57 9.81
C GLY A 84 -2.16 -3.64 10.43
N GLY A 85 -1.85 -4.94 10.25
CA GLY A 85 -2.71 -6.06 10.59
C GLY A 85 -1.97 -7.23 11.24
N GLY A 86 -1.33 -6.98 12.38
CA GLY A 86 -0.88 -8.03 13.29
C GLY A 86 0.55 -8.53 13.03
N ARG A 87 1.35 -8.43 14.09
CA ARG A 87 2.50 -9.23 14.50
C ARG A 87 3.40 -9.86 13.41
N ALA A 88 4.69 -9.58 13.54
CA ALA A 88 5.79 -10.26 12.87
C ALA A 88 5.67 -11.80 12.87
N GLU A 89 5.77 -12.37 11.67
CA GLU A 89 6.21 -13.71 11.23
C GLU A 89 5.45 -13.93 9.91
N GLU A 90 6.06 -14.12 8.76
CA GLU A 90 7.24 -14.91 8.43
C GLU A 90 7.75 -14.38 7.09
N LEU A 91 9.04 -14.57 6.82
CA LEU A 91 9.65 -14.37 5.51
C LEU A 91 8.97 -15.29 4.48
N GLN A 92 7.83 -14.89 3.94
CA GLN A 92 7.41 -15.37 2.63
C GLN A 92 7.95 -14.38 1.61
N THR A 93 9.00 -14.84 0.94
CA THR A 93 9.31 -14.46 -0.43
C THR A 93 8.09 -14.75 -1.30
N VAL A 94 7.04 -13.95 -1.17
CA VAL A 94 6.07 -13.80 -2.23
C VAL A 94 6.87 -13.12 -3.31
N THR A 95 7.35 -13.92 -4.25
CA THR A 95 7.60 -13.46 -5.61
C THR A 95 6.38 -12.63 -5.97
N VAL A 96 6.52 -11.31 -5.87
CA VAL A 96 5.52 -10.40 -6.39
C VAL A 96 5.57 -10.67 -7.89
N GLU A 97 4.72 -11.58 -8.36
CA GLU A 97 4.34 -11.60 -9.74
C GLU A 97 3.78 -10.21 -9.99
N ALA A 98 4.63 -9.37 -10.57
CA ALA A 98 4.28 -8.04 -11.00
C ALA A 98 2.94 -8.16 -11.73
N PRO A 99 1.90 -7.42 -11.34
CA PRO A 99 0.62 -7.52 -12.02
C PRO A 99 0.87 -7.28 -13.51
N LYS A 100 0.67 -8.34 -14.31
CA LYS A 100 0.58 -8.26 -15.77
C LYS A 100 -0.75 -7.58 -16.11
N GLY A 101 -0.82 -6.29 -15.85
CA GLY A 101 -1.90 -5.39 -16.26
C GLY A 101 -1.29 -4.27 -17.06
N GLY A 102 -1.52 -4.29 -18.38
CA GLY A 102 -0.95 -3.33 -19.31
C GLY A 102 -1.33 -1.90 -18.97
N GLN A 103 -0.36 -1.12 -18.51
CA GLN A 103 -0.28 0.29 -18.85
C GLN A 103 1.18 0.76 -18.76
N ARG A 104 1.88 0.63 -19.89
CA ARG A 104 3.01 1.52 -20.19
C ARG A 104 2.41 2.77 -20.83
N PRO A 105 2.46 3.91 -20.15
CA PRO A 105 2.99 5.11 -20.79
C PRO A 105 3.98 5.80 -19.85
N GLY A 106 4.91 6.60 -20.38
CA GLY A 106 5.97 7.26 -19.62
C GLY A 106 5.50 7.69 -18.22
N SER A 107 6.12 7.11 -17.18
CA SER A 107 5.69 7.21 -15.80
C SER A 107 5.73 8.66 -15.36
N SER A 108 4.61 9.36 -15.56
CA SER A 108 4.45 10.72 -15.09
C SER A 108 4.31 10.68 -13.58
N PHE A 109 4.95 11.62 -12.88
CA PHE A 109 4.94 11.70 -11.42
C PHE A 109 3.53 11.51 -10.80
N LEU A 110 2.52 12.18 -11.34
CA LEU A 110 1.14 12.07 -10.83
C LEU A 110 0.52 10.69 -11.06
N ALA A 111 0.87 10.02 -12.16
CA ALA A 111 0.44 8.65 -12.41
C ALA A 111 1.02 7.70 -11.36
N ALA A 112 2.26 7.91 -10.92
CA ALA A 112 2.87 7.14 -9.85
C ALA A 112 2.13 7.36 -8.52
N ILE A 113 1.85 8.62 -8.14
CA ILE A 113 1.10 8.94 -6.92
C ILE A 113 -0.31 8.34 -6.96
N ASN A 114 -1.02 8.48 -8.07
CA ASN A 114 -2.37 7.91 -8.21
C ASN A 114 -2.36 6.38 -8.18
N GLY A 115 -1.35 5.74 -8.76
CA GLY A 115 -1.15 4.29 -8.68
C GLY A 115 -0.93 3.81 -7.25
N ILE A 116 -0.10 4.51 -6.47
CA ILE A 116 0.15 4.20 -5.05
C ILE A 116 -1.15 4.35 -4.25
N ARG A 117 -1.90 5.43 -4.44
CA ARG A 117 -3.18 5.68 -3.76
C ARG A 117 -4.22 4.61 -4.10
N GLY A 118 -4.35 4.25 -5.38
CA GLY A 118 -5.23 3.18 -5.83
C GLY A 118 -4.87 1.83 -5.21
N ALA A 119 -3.59 1.48 -5.18
CA ALA A 119 -3.11 0.23 -4.58
C ALA A 119 -3.38 0.17 -3.07
N MET A 120 -3.22 1.28 -2.34
CA MET A 120 -3.56 1.33 -0.91
C MET A 120 -5.07 1.15 -0.68
N ALA A 121 -5.91 1.83 -1.48
CA ALA A 121 -7.35 1.73 -1.36
C ALA A 121 -7.85 0.29 -1.63
N ASP A 122 -7.37 -0.33 -2.71
CA ASP A 122 -7.72 -1.69 -3.11
C ASP A 122 -7.27 -2.73 -2.06
N ALA A 123 -6.08 -2.54 -1.48
CA ALA A 123 -5.59 -3.41 -0.40
C ALA A 123 -6.42 -3.29 0.89
N VAL A 124 -6.91 -2.09 1.23
CA VAL A 124 -7.79 -1.88 2.38
C VAL A 124 -9.14 -2.56 2.15
N ASP A 125 -9.73 -2.38 0.97
CA ASP A 125 -11.02 -3.01 0.61
C ASP A 125 -10.93 -4.55 0.61
N SER A 126 -9.85 -5.09 0.03
CA SER A 126 -9.54 -6.52 0.05
C SER A 126 -9.41 -7.07 1.48
N ARG A 127 -8.79 -6.30 2.39
CA ARG A 127 -8.64 -6.68 3.80
C ARG A 127 -9.97 -6.69 4.54
N GLU A 128 -10.82 -5.69 4.32
CA GLU A 128 -12.16 -5.64 4.92
C GLU A 128 -13.01 -6.83 4.46
N THR A 129 -12.95 -7.15 3.17
CA THR A 129 -13.63 -8.33 2.61
C THR A 129 -13.09 -9.64 3.22
N ALA A 130 -11.77 -9.79 3.35
CA ALA A 130 -11.17 -10.97 3.97
C ALA A 130 -11.56 -11.10 5.46
N LYS A 131 -11.58 -9.99 6.19
CA LYS A 131 -12.00 -9.95 7.59
C LYS A 131 -13.48 -10.33 7.76
N ALA A 132 -14.37 -9.84 6.89
CA ALA A 132 -15.78 -10.21 6.89
C ALA A 132 -15.97 -11.72 6.66
N ARG A 133 -15.21 -12.31 5.74
CA ARG A 133 -15.22 -13.76 5.50
C ARG A 133 -14.72 -14.56 6.70
N LEU A 134 -13.67 -14.10 7.39
CA LEU A 134 -13.17 -14.74 8.60
C LEU A 134 -14.19 -14.72 9.73
N ILE A 135 -14.87 -13.59 9.96
CA ILE A 135 -15.92 -13.48 10.98
C ILE A 135 -17.05 -14.47 10.68
N ALA A 136 -17.53 -14.49 9.42
CA ALA A 136 -18.58 -15.42 9.01
C ALA A 136 -18.16 -16.90 9.20
N ALA A 137 -16.90 -17.25 8.89
CA ALA A 137 -16.39 -18.60 9.10
C ALA A 137 -16.29 -18.98 10.59
N VAL A 138 -15.88 -18.04 11.45
CA VAL A 138 -15.85 -18.26 12.91
C VAL A 138 -17.26 -18.44 13.46
N GLU A 139 -18.24 -17.66 12.99
CA GLU A 139 -19.63 -17.81 13.39
C GLU A 139 -20.23 -19.15 12.95
N GLN A 140 -19.96 -19.60 11.72
CA GLN A 140 -20.37 -20.92 11.24
C GLN A 140 -19.79 -22.05 12.10
N ARG A 141 -18.51 -21.95 12.48
CA ARG A 141 -17.86 -22.94 13.35
C ARG A 141 -18.50 -22.97 14.75
N ARG A 142 -18.83 -21.80 15.32
CA ARG A 142 -19.49 -21.71 16.63
C ARG A 142 -20.91 -22.30 16.63
N ALA A 143 -21.66 -22.10 15.55
CA ALA A 143 -22.99 -22.70 15.39
C ALA A 143 -22.94 -24.24 15.27
N ALA A 144 -21.96 -24.76 14.53
CA ALA A 144 -21.75 -26.20 14.39
C ALA A 144 -21.35 -26.88 15.72
N GLU A 145 -20.48 -26.23 16.51
CA GLU A 145 -20.02 -26.76 17.81
C GLU A 145 -21.14 -26.79 18.87
N THR A 146 -22.07 -25.82 18.84
CA THR A 146 -23.23 -25.78 19.76
C THR A 146 -24.27 -26.87 19.47
N THR A 147 -24.30 -27.40 18.24
CA THR A 147 -25.26 -28.47 17.85
C THR A 147 -24.78 -29.87 18.28
N LEU A 148 -23.52 -30.00 18.70
CA LEU A 148 -22.89 -31.28 19.06
C LEU A 148 -22.89 -31.58 20.57
N ILE A 149 -23.88 -31.09 21.33
CA ILE A 149 -24.20 -31.61 22.67
C ILE A 149 -25.44 -32.50 22.54
N PRO A 150 -25.30 -33.80 22.24
CA PRO A 150 -26.42 -34.73 22.30
C PRO A 150 -26.81 -34.93 23.77
N GLY A 151 -27.97 -34.39 24.14
CA GLY A 151 -28.65 -34.76 25.37
C GLY A 151 -28.98 -36.25 25.34
N ASP A 152 -28.44 -37.00 26.29
CA ASP A 152 -28.81 -38.38 26.56
C ASP A 152 -29.93 -38.39 27.61
N PRO A 153 -31.17 -38.79 27.26
CA PRO A 153 -32.10 -39.30 28.24
C PRO A 153 -32.19 -40.82 28.11
N LEU A 154 -31.42 -41.54 28.94
CA LEU A 154 -31.61 -42.97 29.21
C LEU A 154 -33.08 -43.28 29.55
N PRO A 155 -33.71 -44.29 28.92
CA PRO A 155 -35.04 -44.75 29.30
C PRO A 155 -34.97 -45.53 30.61
N ARG A 156 -35.64 -45.03 31.66
CA ARG A 156 -35.94 -45.83 32.85
C ARG A 156 -37.18 -46.67 32.57
N SER A 157 -37.00 -47.98 32.43
CA SER A 157 -38.08 -48.97 32.48
C SER A 157 -38.11 -49.64 33.87
N PRO A 158 -39.30 -50.05 34.35
CA PRO A 158 -39.57 -50.43 35.74
C PRO A 158 -38.94 -51.74 36.19
#